data_AF-A0A7V2JIK7-F1
#
_entry.id   AF-A0A7V2JIK7-F1
#
_cell.length_a   1.000
_cell.length_b   1.000
_cell.length_c   1.000
_cell.angle_alpha   90.00
_cell.angle_beta   90.00
_cell.angle_gamma   90.00
#
_symmetry.space_group_name_H-M   'P 1'
#
loop_
_entity.id
_entity.type
_entity.pdbx_description
1 polymer ?
#
loop_
_entity_poly.entity_id
_entity_poly.type
_entity_poly.pdbx_seq_one_letter_code
_entity_poly.pdbx_strand_id
1 'polypeptide(L)'
;MREDLLYIGELGQYEDRLVEEWDILFQQMRDELGEEASEEAKITAAKTLYKWVETGSHRGIRAGVTEPSIPRGTYQLLSDAQRVGWHLDFEERLHRLLENQEVAP
;
A
#
# COMPACT_ATOMS: atom_id res chain seq x y z
N MET A 1 -34.24 -13.72 -2.67
CA MET A 1 -32.81 -13.59 -2.33
C MET A 1 -32.55 -12.12 -2.08
N ARG A 2 -32.02 -11.76 -0.90
CA ARG A 2 -31.69 -10.37 -0.58
C ARG A 2 -30.21 -10.20 -0.91
N GLU A 3 -29.95 -9.29 -1.84
CA GLU A 3 -28.64 -9.01 -2.43
C GLU A 3 -27.61 -8.68 -1.34
N ASP A 4 -26.42 -9.27 -1.46
CA ASP A 4 -25.22 -8.95 -0.71
C ASP A 4 -24.72 -7.54 -1.07
N LEU A 5 -25.50 -6.51 -0.76
CA LEU A 5 -24.96 -5.15 -0.67
C LEU A 5 -24.04 -5.12 0.54
N LEU A 6 -22.78 -4.73 0.31
CA LEU A 6 -21.88 -4.30 1.37
C LEU A 6 -22.64 -3.35 2.30
N TYR A 7 -22.64 -3.62 3.60
CA TYR A 7 -23.29 -2.71 4.54
C TYR A 7 -22.59 -1.34 4.43
N ILE A 8 -23.37 -0.25 4.52
CA ILE A 8 -22.83 1.11 4.44
C ILE A 8 -21.70 1.24 5.49
N GLY A 9 -20.48 1.50 5.03
CA GLY A 9 -19.28 1.64 5.88
C GLY A 9 -18.43 0.38 6.07
N GLU A 10 -18.91 -0.81 5.68
CA GLU A 10 -18.15 -2.06 5.78
C GLU A 10 -16.88 -2.02 4.90
N LEU A 11 -17.00 -1.46 3.69
CA LEU A 11 -15.86 -1.31 2.77
C LEU A 11 -14.79 -0.37 3.34
N GLY A 12 -15.20 0.77 3.92
CA GLY A 12 -14.28 1.71 4.54
C GLY A 12 -13.54 1.08 5.72
N GLN A 13 -14.24 0.41 6.63
CA GLN A 13 -13.63 -0.31 7.75
C GLN A 13 -12.70 -1.45 7.30
N TYR A 14 -12.97 -2.05 6.14
CA TYR A 14 -12.10 -3.06 5.56
C TYR A 14 -10.81 -2.43 5.02
N GLU A 15 -10.95 -1.37 4.24
CA GLU A 15 -9.82 -0.60 3.72
C GLU A 15 -8.93 -0.05 4.84
N ASP A 16 -9.51 0.53 5.89
CA ASP A 16 -8.77 1.07 7.03
C ASP A 16 -7.92 -0.01 7.71
N ARG A 17 -8.47 -1.21 7.90
CA ARG A 17 -7.71 -2.35 8.45
C ARG A 17 -6.54 -2.77 7.56
N LEU A 18 -6.70 -2.74 6.23
CA LEU A 18 -5.60 -3.06 5.32
C LEU A 18 -4.51 -1.97 5.37
N VAL A 19 -4.90 -0.70 5.47
CA VAL A 19 -3.94 0.41 5.64
C VAL A 19 -3.16 0.24 6.94
N GLU A 20 -3.83 -0.11 8.06
CA GLU A 20 -3.16 -0.40 9.33
C GLU A 20 -2.16 -1.56 9.23
N GLU A 21 -2.54 -2.66 8.57
CA GLU A 21 -1.64 -3.82 8.36
C GLU A 21 -0.42 -3.44 7.53
N TRP A 22 -0.62 -2.64 6.47
CA TRP A 22 0.46 -2.12 5.65
C TRP A 22 1.38 -1.16 6.42
N ASP A 23 0.80 -0.22 7.19
CA ASP A 23 1.57 0.81 7.89
C ASP A 23 2.54 0.17 8.89
N ILE A 24 2.09 -0.85 9.63
CA ILE A 24 2.97 -1.61 10.55
C ILE A 24 4.23 -2.11 9.84
N LEU A 25 4.10 -2.70 8.65
CA LEU A 25 5.22 -3.23 7.90
C LEU A 25 6.06 -2.12 7.24
N PHE A 26 5.42 -1.04 6.82
CA PHE A 26 6.10 0.12 6.25
C PHE A 26 6.97 0.83 7.31
N GLN A 27 6.46 0.99 8.53
CA GLN A 27 7.23 1.55 9.65
C GLN A 27 8.41 0.64 10.02
N GLN A 28 8.19 -0.68 10.08
CA GLN A 28 9.29 -1.65 10.32
C GLN A 28 10.36 -1.56 9.24
N MET A 29 9.95 -1.52 7.97
CA MET A 29 10.87 -1.32 6.85
C MET A 29 11.70 -0.03 6.99
N ARG A 30 11.06 1.07 7.41
CA ARG A 30 11.75 2.36 7.63
C ARG A 30 12.78 2.24 8.76
N ASP A 31 12.40 1.64 9.87
CA ASP A 31 13.26 1.47 11.04
C ASP A 31 14.47 0.56 10.74
N GLU A 32 14.27 -0.49 9.93
CA GLU A 32 15.32 -1.42 9.51
C GLU A 32 16.34 -0.79 8.56
N LEU A 33 15.87 0.05 7.63
CA LEU A 33 16.74 0.74 6.66
C LEU A 33 17.58 1.84 7.31
N GLY A 34 16.97 2.62 8.21
CA GLY A 34 17.59 3.81 8.79
C GLY A 34 17.85 4.94 7.77
N GLU A 35 18.35 6.07 8.27
CA GLU A 35 18.49 7.32 7.49
C GLU A 35 19.55 7.25 6.38
N GLU A 36 20.56 6.40 6.53
CA GLU A 36 21.71 6.31 5.60
C GLU A 36 21.56 5.16 4.58
N ALA A 37 20.37 4.58 4.45
CA ALA A 37 20.13 3.50 3.49
C ALA A 37 20.39 3.94 2.04
N SER A 38 21.09 3.09 1.28
CA SER A 38 21.29 3.33 -0.15
C SER A 38 19.97 3.19 -0.93
N GLU A 39 19.89 3.80 -2.10
CA GLU A 39 18.70 3.69 -2.96
C GLU A 39 18.40 2.24 -3.35
N GLU A 40 19.43 1.41 -3.58
CA GLU A 40 19.26 -0.01 -3.86
C GLU A 40 18.62 -0.77 -2.69
N ALA A 41 19.01 -0.41 -1.46
CA ALA A 41 18.42 -0.99 -0.25
C ALA A 41 16.94 -0.59 -0.12
N LYS A 42 16.62 0.69 -0.31
CA LYS A 42 15.24 1.20 -0.30
C LYS A 42 14.37 0.53 -1.36
N ILE A 43 14.87 0.38 -2.59
CA ILE A 43 14.17 -0.34 -3.68
C ILE A 43 13.92 -1.80 -3.30
N THR A 44 14.91 -2.46 -2.71
CA THR A 44 14.81 -3.87 -2.32
C THR A 44 13.78 -4.08 -1.20
N ALA A 45 13.75 -3.18 -0.23
CA ALA A 45 12.79 -3.23 0.86
C ALA A 45 11.36 -2.93 0.35
N ALA A 46 11.20 -1.91 -0.50
CA ALA A 46 9.92 -1.60 -1.15
C ALA A 46 9.36 -2.80 -1.94
N LYS A 47 10.22 -3.51 -2.69
CA LYS A 47 9.84 -4.74 -3.40
C LYS A 47 9.43 -5.86 -2.44
N THR A 48 10.06 -5.94 -1.29
CA THR A 48 9.71 -6.93 -0.25
C THR A 48 8.33 -6.64 0.34
N LEU A 49 8.04 -5.38 0.66
CA LEU A 49 6.71 -4.96 1.12
C LEU A 49 5.64 -5.22 0.06
N TYR A 50 5.90 -4.86 -1.19
CA TYR A 50 4.97 -5.14 -2.30
C TYR A 50 4.75 -6.65 -2.50
N LYS A 51 5.81 -7.46 -2.39
CA LYS A 51 5.69 -8.93 -2.45
C LYS A 51 4.81 -9.48 -1.31
N TRP A 52 4.87 -8.88 -0.13
CA TRP A 52 3.95 -9.24 0.96
C TRP A 52 2.49 -8.91 0.60
N VAL A 53 2.22 -7.79 -0.07
CA VAL A 53 0.87 -7.51 -0.61
C VAL A 53 0.43 -8.59 -1.62
N GLU A 54 1.32 -9.03 -2.50
CA GLU A 54 0.98 -10.05 -3.50
C GLU A 54 0.84 -11.46 -2.94
N THR A 55 1.60 -11.83 -1.91
CA THR A 55 1.71 -13.22 -1.45
C THR A 55 1.20 -13.47 -0.03
N GLY A 56 0.94 -12.40 0.72
CA GLY A 56 0.51 -12.43 2.11
C GLY A 56 -0.90 -12.97 2.29
N SER A 57 -1.15 -13.47 3.50
CA SER A 57 -2.47 -13.87 3.96
C SER A 57 -3.15 -12.68 4.62
N HIS A 58 -3.83 -11.87 3.82
CA HIS A 58 -4.53 -10.68 4.29
C HIS A 58 -5.87 -11.03 4.91
N ARG A 59 -6.36 -10.18 5.82
CA ARG A 59 -7.73 -10.34 6.32
C ARG A 59 -8.73 -10.14 5.18
N GLY A 60 -9.76 -10.98 5.15
CA GLY A 60 -10.90 -10.78 4.27
C GLY A 60 -11.82 -9.68 4.79
N ILE A 61 -12.67 -9.17 3.89
CA ILE A 61 -13.72 -8.21 4.26
C ILE A 61 -14.75 -8.84 5.20
N ARG A 62 -15.10 -10.12 4.98
CA ARG A 62 -16.04 -10.90 5.80
C ARG A 62 -15.71 -12.39 5.82
N ALA A 63 -16.22 -13.10 6.84
CA ALA A 63 -16.11 -14.55 6.95
C ALA A 63 -16.88 -15.23 5.81
N GLY A 64 -16.18 -15.59 4.74
CA GLY A 64 -16.75 -16.17 3.53
C GLY A 64 -16.20 -15.58 2.23
N VAL A 65 -15.53 -14.42 2.31
CA VAL A 65 -14.75 -13.86 1.20
C VAL A 65 -13.29 -14.15 1.48
N THR A 66 -12.75 -15.14 0.78
CA THR A 66 -11.40 -15.69 1.04
C THR A 66 -10.50 -15.62 -0.19
N GLU A 67 -11.02 -15.13 -1.30
CA GLU A 67 -10.31 -14.98 -2.56
C GLU A 67 -9.14 -14.00 -2.37
N PRO A 68 -7.88 -14.45 -2.55
CA PRO A 68 -6.71 -13.58 -2.36
C PRO A 68 -6.68 -12.38 -3.31
N SER A 69 -7.41 -12.44 -4.43
CA SER A 69 -7.54 -11.33 -5.36
C SER A 69 -8.24 -10.11 -4.76
N ILE A 70 -9.10 -10.28 -3.75
CA ILE A 70 -9.84 -9.19 -3.12
C ILE A 70 -8.89 -8.23 -2.39
N PRO A 71 -8.15 -8.65 -1.34
CA PRO A 71 -7.22 -7.76 -0.66
C PRO A 71 -6.14 -7.21 -1.59
N ARG A 72 -5.65 -8.03 -2.53
CA ARG A 72 -4.67 -7.56 -3.54
C ARG A 72 -5.22 -6.41 -4.37
N GLY A 73 -6.44 -6.56 -4.91
CA GLY A 73 -7.10 -5.51 -5.67
C GLY A 73 -7.37 -4.28 -4.83
N THR A 74 -7.78 -4.45 -3.57
CA THR A 74 -7.99 -3.34 -2.64
C THR A 74 -6.70 -2.58 -2.35
N TYR A 75 -5.55 -3.23 -2.16
CA TYR A 75 -4.28 -2.53 -2.00
C TYR A 75 -3.89 -1.71 -3.24
N GLN A 76 -4.22 -2.17 -4.45
CA GLN A 76 -4.01 -1.36 -5.67
C GLN A 76 -4.90 -0.12 -5.68
N LEU A 77 -6.20 -0.27 -5.36
CA LEU A 77 -7.11 0.87 -5.23
C LEU A 77 -6.68 1.87 -4.15
N LEU A 78 -6.18 1.35 -3.01
CA LEU A 78 -5.62 2.17 -1.94
C LEU A 78 -4.36 2.92 -2.39
N SER A 79 -3.51 2.29 -3.20
CA SER A 79 -2.31 2.92 -3.77
C SER A 79 -2.69 4.01 -4.77
N ASP A 80 -3.68 3.76 -5.63
CA ASP A 80 -4.20 4.77 -6.57
C ASP A 80 -4.77 5.98 -5.82
N ALA A 81 -5.43 5.73 -4.69
CA ALA A 81 -5.92 6.77 -3.78
C ALA A 81 -4.83 7.41 -2.89
N GLN A 82 -3.56 7.05 -3.09
CA GLN A 82 -2.40 7.51 -2.31
C GLN A 82 -2.52 7.26 -0.79
N ARG A 83 -3.30 6.25 -0.39
CA ARG A 83 -3.45 5.85 1.02
C ARG A 83 -2.36 4.89 1.49
N VAL A 84 -1.73 4.18 0.55
CA VAL A 84 -0.57 3.30 0.77
C VAL A 84 0.45 3.50 -0.34
N GLY A 85 1.69 3.11 -0.10
CA GLY A 85 2.79 3.17 -1.07
C GLY A 85 3.91 2.19 -0.74
N TRP A 86 4.92 2.09 -1.60
CA TRP A 86 5.96 1.05 -1.43
C TRP A 86 7.33 1.63 -1.14
N HIS A 87 7.67 2.76 -1.75
CA HIS A 87 8.98 3.38 -1.62
C HIS A 87 8.93 4.54 -0.62
N LEU A 88 9.82 4.54 0.37
CA LEU A 88 9.88 5.57 1.43
C LEU A 88 9.90 6.99 0.85
N ASP A 89 10.76 7.22 -0.14
CA ASP A 89 10.94 8.56 -0.72
C ASP A 89 10.05 8.82 -1.95
N PHE A 90 8.96 8.06 -2.15
CA PHE A 90 8.14 8.19 -3.36
C PHE A 90 7.63 9.63 -3.58
N GLU A 91 7.07 10.25 -2.54
CA GLU A 91 6.52 11.60 -2.62
C GLU A 91 7.60 12.63 -2.95
N GLU A 92 8.75 12.57 -2.27
CA GLU A 92 9.88 13.47 -2.52
C GLU A 92 10.43 13.29 -3.95
N ARG A 93 10.53 12.05 -4.42
CA ARG A 93 10.97 11.74 -5.79
C ARG A 93 9.97 12.24 -6.83
N LEU A 94 8.67 12.06 -6.58
CA LEU A 94 7.62 12.56 -7.46
C LEU A 94 7.64 14.09 -7.52
N HIS A 95 7.76 14.75 -6.37
CA HIS A 95 7.88 16.21 -6.30
C HIS A 95 9.05 16.74 -7.13
N ARG A 96 10.25 16.18 -6.92
CA ARG A 96 11.45 16.54 -7.69
C ARG A 96 11.27 16.34 -9.20
N LEU A 97 10.55 15.29 -9.61
CA LEU A 97 10.28 15.04 -11.03
C LEU A 97 9.33 16.10 -11.62
N LEU A 98 8.29 16.49 -10.87
CA LEU A 98 7.31 17.48 -11.31
C LEU A 98 7.90 18.90 -11.35
N GLU A 99 8.68 19.29 -10.34
CA GLU A 99 9.39 20.58 -10.33
C GLU A 99 10.36 20.70 -11.51
N ASN A 100 11.11 19.63 -11.81
CA ASN A 100 12.04 19.63 -12.95
C ASN A 100 11.34 19.71 -14.31
N GLN A 101 10.03 19.44 -14.40
CA GLN A 101 9.25 19.57 -15.64
C GLN A 101 8.77 21.02 -15.87
N GLU A 102 8.57 21.80 -14.81
CA GLU A 102 8.13 23.21 -14.91
C GLU A 102 9.27 24.18 -15.31
N VAL A 103 10.53 23.75 -15.19
CA VAL A 103 11.72 24.55 -15.53
C VAL A 103 12.22 24.31 -16.97
N ALA A 104 11.55 23.44 -17.74
CA ALA A 104 11.89 23.20 -19.14
C ALA A 104 11.30 24.31 -20.05
N PRO A 105 12.13 25.08 -20.80
CA PRO A 105 11.69 26.14 -21.71
C PRO A 105 11.00 25.62 -22.99
#